data_AF-A0A6A4RWA6-F1
#
_entry.id   AF-A0A6A4RWA6-F1
#
_cell.length_a   1.000
_cell.length_b   1.000
_cell.length_c   1.000
_cell.angle_alpha   90.00
_cell.angle_beta   90.00
_cell.angle_gamma   90.00
#
_symmetry.space_group_name_H-M   'P 1'
#
loop_
_entity.id
_entity.type
_entity.pdbx_description
1 polymer ?
#
loop_
_entity_poly.entity_id
_entity_poly.type
_entity_poly.pdbx_seq_one_letter_code
_entity_poly.pdbx_strand_id
1 'polypeptide(L)'
;MLRDRLVCGIGDDRIQRRLLSEPDLTFEKALKLAQAIETASKDVKDLQSHLKQRTKCLQSSSSLRSRTSITLVTGVESLGSSRVSMATAGPVEVYLDLLSQPCRALHILLNCTDIPHKVHTVALRRGENRSPEFTRLNPMQKVPVVVDGGFVLTESDAILKYLVTKYDVPEHWYPRQPERRARVDEYTAWHHSNTRPHSAKVFILEVLLPSQSGSPVDAVHLTRALAQLDDTLDKLESMFLRRQPFLCGDDITVADLLAICELMQPVGGGRDVLQDRPQLQRWRSRVQSAVGDAFELAHTILYAVRDRRKAKL
;
A
#
# COMPACT_ATOMS: atom_id res chain seq x y z
N MET A 1 -16.46 -42.11 -2.01
CA MET A 1 -16.78 -43.06 -0.92
C MET A 1 -15.95 -42.86 0.35
N LEU A 2 -14.61 -42.96 0.35
CA LEU A 2 -13.80 -42.65 1.57
C LEU A 2 -13.65 -41.13 1.81
N ARG A 3 -13.43 -40.37 0.74
CA ARG A 3 -13.30 -38.90 0.73
C ARG A 3 -14.53 -38.21 1.32
N ASP A 4 -15.73 -38.61 0.86
CA ASP A 4 -16.99 -38.02 1.32
C ASP A 4 -17.28 -38.35 2.79
N ARG A 5 -16.92 -39.57 3.24
CA ARG A 5 -17.08 -39.97 4.65
C ARG A 5 -16.11 -39.26 5.59
N LEU A 6 -14.90 -38.93 5.14
CA LEU A 6 -13.91 -38.18 5.93
C LEU A 6 -14.30 -36.71 6.11
N VAL A 7 -14.95 -36.13 5.09
CA VAL A 7 -15.27 -34.71 5.07
C VAL A 7 -16.63 -34.41 5.71
N CYS A 8 -17.67 -35.21 5.43
CA CYS A 8 -19.03 -34.93 5.91
C CYS A 8 -19.21 -35.05 7.44
N GLY A 9 -18.27 -35.68 8.16
CA GLY A 9 -18.30 -35.76 9.62
C GLY A 9 -17.66 -34.57 10.35
N ILE A 10 -17.06 -33.63 9.62
CA ILE A 10 -16.33 -32.49 10.20
C ILE A 10 -17.23 -31.26 10.21
N GLY A 11 -17.61 -30.76 11.38
CA GLY A 11 -18.50 -29.59 11.53
C GLY A 11 -17.85 -28.21 11.25
N ASP A 12 -16.62 -28.18 10.72
CA ASP A 12 -15.89 -26.95 10.40
C ASP A 12 -15.71 -26.80 8.88
N ASP A 13 -16.43 -25.83 8.30
CA ASP A 13 -16.45 -25.54 6.86
C ASP A 13 -15.06 -25.23 6.27
N ARG A 14 -14.13 -24.67 7.06
CA ARG A 14 -12.78 -24.34 6.58
C ARG A 14 -11.97 -25.62 6.40
N ILE A 15 -12.11 -26.56 7.33
CA ILE A 15 -11.47 -27.87 7.28
C ILE A 15 -12.06 -28.67 6.11
N GLN A 16 -13.39 -28.65 5.95
CA GLN A 16 -14.05 -29.35 4.85
C GLN A 16 -13.53 -28.88 3.48
N ARG A 17 -13.48 -27.57 3.23
CA ARG A 17 -13.01 -27.01 1.94
C ARG A 17 -11.56 -27.38 1.65
N ARG A 18 -10.70 -27.35 2.67
CA ARG A 18 -9.27 -27.66 2.52
C ARG A 18 -9.01 -29.14 2.25
N LEU A 19 -9.76 -30.04 2.88
CA LEU A 19 -9.68 -31.48 2.59
C LEU A 19 -10.25 -31.82 1.21
N LEU A 20 -11.31 -31.13 0.78
CA LEU A 20 -11.88 -31.31 -0.55
C LEU A 20 -10.97 -30.77 -1.67
N SER A 21 -10.06 -29.83 -1.40
CA SER A 21 -9.09 -29.34 -2.38
C SER A 21 -7.87 -30.26 -2.60
N GLU A 22 -7.65 -31.26 -1.74
CA GLU A 22 -6.50 -32.18 -1.88
C GLU A 22 -6.79 -33.27 -2.91
N PRO A 23 -6.03 -33.35 -4.03
CA PRO A 23 -6.32 -34.32 -5.09
C PRO A 23 -6.16 -35.77 -4.61
N ASP A 24 -5.14 -36.04 -3.78
CA ASP A 24 -4.80 -37.36 -3.22
C ASP A 24 -4.99 -37.40 -1.69
N LEU A 25 -6.25 -37.30 -1.26
CA LEU A 25 -6.61 -37.28 0.16
C LEU A 25 -6.53 -38.69 0.78
N THR A 26 -5.55 -38.88 1.66
CA THR A 26 -5.42 -40.09 2.51
C THR A 26 -5.85 -39.79 3.94
N PHE A 27 -6.15 -40.85 4.71
CA PHE A 27 -6.51 -40.73 6.13
C PHE A 27 -5.40 -40.03 6.94
N GLU A 28 -4.14 -40.37 6.68
CA GLU A 28 -2.99 -39.78 7.37
C GLU A 28 -2.84 -38.28 7.09
N LYS A 29 -3.06 -37.84 5.85
CA LYS A 29 -3.05 -36.42 5.49
C LYS A 29 -4.21 -35.67 6.14
N ALA A 30 -5.40 -36.28 6.15
CA ALA A 30 -6.57 -35.70 6.80
C ALA A 30 -6.35 -35.52 8.31
N LEU A 31 -5.77 -36.52 8.98
CA LEU A 31 -5.44 -36.46 10.40
C LEU A 31 -4.41 -35.37 10.72
N LYS A 32 -3.32 -35.28 9.93
CA LYS A 32 -2.29 -34.24 10.08
C LYS A 32 -2.87 -32.82 9.91
N LEU A 33 -3.74 -32.63 8.93
CA LEU A 33 -4.41 -31.33 8.70
C LEU A 33 -5.35 -30.97 9.85
N ALA A 34 -6.13 -31.92 10.36
CA ALA A 34 -7.02 -31.69 11.49
C ALA A 34 -6.24 -31.32 12.77
N GLN A 35 -5.17 -32.05 13.08
CA GLN A 35 -4.29 -31.78 14.23
C GLN A 35 -3.63 -30.40 14.14
N ALA A 36 -3.11 -30.01 12.97
CA ALA A 36 -2.49 -28.71 12.78
C ALA A 36 -3.46 -27.54 13.05
N ILE A 37 -4.71 -27.70 12.62
CA ILE A 37 -5.76 -26.67 12.79
C ILE A 37 -6.24 -26.60 14.24
N GLU A 38 -6.35 -27.75 14.93
CA GLU A 38 -6.69 -27.77 16.35
C GLU A 38 -5.59 -27.11 17.20
N THR A 39 -4.32 -27.39 16.91
CA THR A 39 -3.17 -26.74 17.58
C THR A 39 -3.18 -25.23 17.34
N ALA A 40 -3.35 -24.79 16.09
CA ALA A 40 -3.45 -23.36 15.79
C ALA A 40 -4.64 -22.68 16.51
N SER A 41 -5.74 -23.40 16.69
CA SER A 41 -6.91 -22.88 17.42
C SER A 41 -6.67 -22.80 18.94
N LYS A 42 -5.89 -23.71 19.52
CA LYS A 42 -5.45 -23.65 20.93
C LYS A 42 -4.50 -22.48 21.16
N ASP A 43 -3.52 -22.29 20.29
CA ASP A 43 -2.56 -21.18 20.37
C ASP A 43 -3.26 -19.81 20.31
N VAL A 44 -4.27 -19.66 19.44
CA VAL A 44 -5.07 -18.44 19.35
C VAL A 44 -5.87 -18.19 20.65
N LYS A 45 -6.45 -19.23 21.25
CA LYS A 45 -7.18 -19.11 22.52
C LYS A 45 -6.25 -18.76 23.69
N ASP A 46 -5.04 -19.31 23.72
CA ASP A 46 -4.04 -19.01 24.74
C ASP A 46 -3.47 -17.59 24.60
N LEU A 47 -3.28 -17.12 23.36
CA LEU A 47 -2.94 -15.71 23.12
C LEU A 47 -4.05 -14.77 23.57
N GLN A 48 -5.31 -15.11 23.30
CA GLN A 48 -6.46 -14.31 23.74
C GLN A 48 -6.64 -14.30 25.26
N SER A 49 -6.35 -15.41 25.94
CA SER A 49 -6.41 -15.50 27.41
C SER A 49 -5.30 -14.67 28.07
N HIS A 50 -4.08 -14.72 27.54
CA HIS A 50 -2.96 -13.89 27.99
C HIS A 50 -3.20 -12.40 27.75
N LEU A 51 -3.78 -12.04 26.61
CA LEU A 51 -4.15 -10.64 26.33
C LEU A 51 -5.18 -10.14 27.34
N LYS A 52 -6.24 -10.92 27.63
CA LYS A 52 -7.27 -10.55 28.63
C LYS A 52 -6.70 -10.41 30.04
N GLN A 53 -5.76 -11.27 30.44
CA GLN A 53 -5.08 -11.15 31.74
C GLN A 53 -4.21 -9.88 31.83
N ARG A 54 -3.48 -9.54 30.76
CA ARG A 54 -2.69 -8.30 30.69
C ARG A 54 -3.57 -7.06 30.78
N THR A 55 -4.71 -7.02 30.08
CA THR A 55 -5.63 -5.87 30.14
C THR A 55 -6.22 -5.69 31.55
N LYS A 56 -6.51 -6.78 32.25
CA LYS A 56 -7.04 -6.74 33.62
C LYS A 56 -6.01 -6.24 34.65
N CYS A 57 -4.73 -6.54 34.45
CA CYS A 57 -3.62 -6.07 35.30
C CYS A 57 -3.31 -4.56 35.06
N LEU A 58 -3.52 -4.07 33.84
CA LEU A 58 -3.38 -2.65 33.50
C LEU A 58 -4.53 -1.79 34.06
N GLN A 59 -5.71 -2.37 34.28
CA GLN A 59 -6.86 -1.66 34.87
C GLN A 59 -6.86 -1.62 36.41
N SER A 60 -6.14 -2.52 37.08
CA SER A 60 -6.01 -2.48 38.56
C SER A 60 -4.93 -1.49 39.03
N SER A 61 -3.98 -1.12 38.17
CA SER A 61 -2.88 -0.20 38.51
C SER A 61 -3.21 1.28 38.36
N SER A 62 -4.37 1.64 37.79
CA SER A 62 -4.84 3.02 37.62
C SER A 62 -5.68 3.55 38.81
N SER A 63 -5.87 2.76 39.88
CA SER A 63 -6.68 3.13 41.06
C SER A 63 -5.90 3.81 42.21
N LEU A 64 -4.56 3.83 42.17
CA LEU A 64 -3.74 4.52 43.20
C LEU A 64 -2.98 5.70 42.61
N ARG A 65 -3.62 6.87 42.52
CA ARG A 65 -2.98 8.20 42.59
C ARG A 65 -4.07 9.29 42.65
N SER A 66 -4.58 9.53 43.85
CA SER A 66 -5.30 10.75 44.17
C SER A 66 -5.13 11.04 45.66
N ARG A 67 -4.20 11.95 45.98
CA ARG A 67 -4.25 12.91 47.11
C ARG A 67 -2.89 13.58 47.28
N THR A 68 -2.70 14.75 46.68
CA THR A 68 -1.97 15.84 47.33
C THR A 68 -2.38 17.16 46.67
N SER A 69 -3.18 17.95 47.38
CA SER A 69 -3.29 19.40 47.16
C SER A 69 -2.14 20.05 47.93
N ILE A 70 -1.43 21.01 47.35
CA ILE A 70 -0.75 22.11 48.06
C ILE A 70 -0.36 23.22 47.04
N THR A 71 -0.99 24.37 47.25
CA THR A 71 -0.50 25.76 47.26
C THR A 71 0.27 26.35 46.06
N LEU A 72 -0.35 27.38 45.46
CA LEU A 72 0.24 28.40 44.59
C LEU A 72 1.38 29.16 45.28
N VAL A 73 2.54 29.21 44.62
CA VAL A 73 3.56 30.24 44.85
C VAL A 73 3.95 30.84 43.50
N THR A 74 3.78 32.16 43.41
CA THR A 74 4.18 33.04 42.32
C THR A 74 5.70 33.11 42.19
N GLY A 75 6.24 32.98 40.97
CA GLY A 75 7.67 33.18 40.70
C GLY A 75 7.96 33.15 39.20
N VAL A 76 8.52 34.25 38.73
CA VAL A 76 8.93 34.58 37.36
C VAL A 76 10.01 33.61 36.86
N GLU A 77 9.96 33.18 35.58
CA GLU A 77 11.12 33.22 34.66
C GLU A 77 10.85 32.53 33.30
N SER A 78 11.40 33.18 32.28
CA SER A 78 11.44 32.80 30.87
C SER A 78 12.09 31.44 30.66
N LEU A 79 11.39 30.51 30.00
CA LEU A 79 12.01 29.33 29.40
C LEU A 79 11.61 29.25 27.94
N GLY A 80 12.60 29.51 27.09
CA GLY A 80 12.52 29.39 25.65
C GLY A 80 12.06 28.00 25.22
N SER A 81 11.40 27.99 24.07
CA SER A 81 11.02 26.80 23.32
C SER A 81 12.27 25.95 23.03
N SER A 82 12.57 25.01 23.92
CA SER A 82 13.53 23.94 23.66
C SER A 82 12.96 23.04 22.57
N ARG A 83 13.35 23.29 21.32
CA ARG A 83 13.32 22.27 20.26
C ARG A 83 14.12 21.09 20.80
N VAL A 84 13.43 20.00 21.13
CA VAL A 84 14.08 18.72 21.33
C VAL A 84 14.73 18.39 19.99
N SER A 85 16.02 18.65 19.90
CA SER A 85 16.87 18.19 18.81
C SER A 85 16.85 16.67 18.87
N MET A 86 15.97 16.04 18.08
CA MET A 86 16.11 14.62 17.80
C MET A 86 17.53 14.42 17.24
N ALA A 87 18.30 13.56 17.88
CA ALA A 87 19.58 13.10 17.35
C ALA A 87 19.39 12.76 15.87
N THR A 88 20.21 13.34 15.00
CA THR A 88 20.08 13.25 13.55
C THR A 88 20.25 11.79 13.13
N ALA A 89 19.14 11.06 13.06
CA ALA A 89 19.07 9.83 12.30
C ALA A 89 19.52 10.16 10.87
N GLY A 90 20.32 9.30 10.26
CA GLY A 90 20.78 9.48 8.88
C GLY A 90 19.60 9.61 7.90
N PRO A 91 19.87 9.97 6.63
CA PRO A 91 18.83 10.08 5.63
C PRO A 91 18.04 8.77 5.51
N VAL A 92 16.75 8.89 5.19
CA VAL A 92 15.86 7.75 4.93
C VAL A 92 16.39 6.97 3.73
N GLU A 93 16.69 5.68 3.90
CA GLU A 93 17.10 4.82 2.80
C GLU A 93 15.85 4.28 2.09
N VAL A 94 15.73 4.51 0.79
CA VAL A 94 14.53 4.23 0.00
C VAL A 94 14.86 3.28 -1.14
N TYR A 95 14.30 2.07 -1.11
CA TYR A 95 14.53 1.05 -2.13
C TYR A 95 13.34 1.00 -3.09
N LEU A 96 13.55 1.34 -4.36
CA LEU A 96 12.46 1.48 -5.33
C LEU A 96 12.84 1.14 -6.77
N ASP A 97 11.82 0.96 -7.62
CA ASP A 97 11.94 0.90 -9.08
C ASP A 97 10.82 1.76 -9.68
N LEU A 98 11.15 2.77 -10.49
CA LEU A 98 10.16 3.69 -11.08
C LEU A 98 9.22 3.02 -12.11
N LEU A 99 9.49 1.76 -12.51
CA LEU A 99 8.52 0.94 -13.23
C LEU A 99 7.29 0.58 -12.38
N SER A 100 7.46 0.50 -11.05
CA SER A 100 6.44 0.14 -10.08
C SER A 100 5.59 1.35 -9.67
N GLN A 101 4.27 1.23 -9.76
CA GLN A 101 3.32 2.29 -9.37
C GLN A 101 3.51 2.83 -7.94
N PRO A 102 3.57 1.98 -6.89
CA PRO A 102 3.73 2.45 -5.52
C PRO A 102 5.09 3.13 -5.27
N CYS A 103 6.12 2.75 -6.03
CA CYS A 103 7.43 3.39 -5.98
C CYS A 103 7.39 4.81 -6.55
N ARG A 104 6.64 5.04 -7.63
CA ARG A 104 6.45 6.39 -8.18
C ARG A 104 5.70 7.30 -7.21
N ALA A 105 4.66 6.81 -6.53
CA ALA A 105 3.94 7.60 -5.53
C ALA A 105 4.88 8.06 -4.40
N LEU A 106 5.72 7.15 -3.90
CA LEU A 106 6.76 7.48 -2.91
C LEU A 106 7.80 8.47 -3.44
N HIS A 107 8.29 8.24 -4.66
CA HIS A 107 9.25 9.13 -5.30
C HIS A 107 8.70 10.55 -5.47
N ILE A 108 7.44 10.69 -5.88
CA ILE A 108 6.80 12.01 -6.01
C ILE A 108 6.71 12.70 -4.65
N LEU A 109 6.23 12.01 -3.60
CA LEU A 109 6.14 12.60 -2.26
C LEU A 109 7.52 13.11 -1.78
N LEU A 110 8.56 12.29 -1.94
CA LEU A 110 9.92 12.63 -1.54
C LEU A 110 10.53 13.80 -2.34
N ASN A 111 10.10 14.03 -3.58
CA ASN A 111 10.54 15.19 -4.37
C ASN A 111 9.70 16.45 -4.10
N CYS A 112 8.50 16.29 -3.52
CA CYS A 112 7.64 17.40 -3.12
C CYS A 112 7.85 17.84 -1.67
N THR A 113 8.75 17.18 -0.94
CA THR A 113 8.97 17.41 0.50
C THR A 113 10.46 17.43 0.82
N ASP A 114 10.84 18.13 1.89
CA ASP A 114 12.24 18.27 2.31
C ASP A 114 12.72 17.09 3.17
N ILE A 115 12.20 15.89 2.95
CA ILE A 115 12.60 14.69 3.70
C ILE A 115 14.00 14.26 3.22
N PRO A 116 15.03 14.26 4.09
CA PRO A 116 16.36 13.79 3.70
C PRO A 116 16.32 12.30 3.39
N HIS A 117 16.66 11.91 2.16
CA HIS A 117 16.56 10.53 1.72
C HIS A 117 17.65 10.16 0.73
N LYS A 118 17.91 8.86 0.61
CA LYS A 118 18.82 8.27 -0.36
C LYS A 118 18.10 7.14 -1.09
N VAL A 119 18.07 7.23 -2.43
CA VAL A 119 17.38 6.26 -3.28
C VAL A 119 18.35 5.14 -3.70
N HIS A 120 17.94 3.90 -3.45
CA HIS A 120 18.53 2.67 -3.99
C HIS A 120 17.61 2.10 -5.06
N THR A 121 18.11 2.06 -6.30
CA THR A 121 17.35 1.45 -7.39
C THR A 121 17.43 -0.07 -7.30
N VAL A 122 16.28 -0.74 -7.32
CA VAL A 122 16.16 -2.21 -7.30
C VAL A 122 15.50 -2.67 -8.60
N ALA A 123 16.28 -3.04 -9.60
CA ALA A 123 15.77 -3.32 -10.94
C ALA A 123 14.93 -4.62 -10.96
N LEU A 124 13.60 -4.45 -10.99
CA LEU A 124 12.64 -5.55 -10.99
C LEU A 124 12.77 -6.45 -12.22
N ARG A 125 13.09 -5.86 -13.38
CA ARG A 125 13.31 -6.62 -14.63
C ARG A 125 14.55 -7.52 -14.58
N ARG A 126 15.51 -7.24 -13.69
CA ARG A 126 16.69 -8.08 -13.43
C ARG A 126 16.48 -9.02 -12.24
N GLY A 127 15.33 -8.95 -11.58
CA GLY A 127 15.02 -9.78 -10.41
C GLY A 127 15.82 -9.42 -9.16
N GLU A 128 16.36 -8.19 -9.06
CA GLU A 128 17.19 -7.76 -7.90
C GLU A 128 16.43 -7.82 -6.58
N ASN A 129 15.11 -7.65 -6.63
CA ASN A 129 14.20 -7.82 -5.49
C ASN A 129 14.13 -9.27 -4.96
N ARG A 130 14.69 -10.24 -5.68
CA ARG A 130 14.78 -11.65 -5.27
C ARG A 130 16.20 -12.05 -4.84
N SER A 131 17.15 -11.11 -4.83
CA SER A 131 18.49 -11.36 -4.33
C SER A 131 18.46 -11.77 -2.85
N PRO A 132 19.44 -12.56 -2.36
CA PRO A 132 19.56 -12.87 -0.94
C PRO A 132 19.67 -11.63 -0.07
N GLU A 133 20.34 -10.58 -0.56
CA GLU A 133 20.49 -9.30 0.13
C GLU A 133 19.14 -8.59 0.29
N PHE A 134 18.39 -8.41 -0.80
CA PHE A 134 17.07 -7.78 -0.72
C PHE A 134 16.06 -8.62 0.05
N THR A 135 16.14 -9.96 -0.02
CA THR A 135 15.25 -10.85 0.73
C THR A 135 15.48 -10.74 2.25
N ARG A 136 16.73 -10.50 2.69
CA ARG A 136 17.01 -10.19 4.11
C ARG A 136 16.38 -8.87 4.55
N LEU A 137 16.34 -7.89 3.66
CA LEU A 137 15.70 -6.60 3.91
C LEU A 137 14.17 -6.71 3.93
N ASN A 138 13.58 -7.37 2.94
CA ASN A 138 12.15 -7.60 2.82
C ASN A 138 11.87 -9.05 2.33
N PRO A 139 11.43 -9.95 3.22
CA PRO A 139 11.09 -11.33 2.86
C PRO A 139 9.96 -11.44 1.82
N MET A 140 9.12 -10.41 1.67
CA MET A 140 8.09 -10.39 0.62
C MET A 140 8.67 -10.16 -0.78
N GLN A 141 9.96 -9.81 -0.90
CA GLN A 141 10.65 -9.57 -2.17
C GLN A 141 9.95 -8.51 -3.04
N LYS A 142 9.42 -7.47 -2.39
CA LYS A 142 8.66 -6.38 -3.04
C LYS A 142 9.26 -5.02 -2.73
N VAL A 143 9.03 -4.08 -3.66
CA VAL A 143 9.33 -2.65 -3.52
C VAL A 143 8.01 -1.85 -3.50
N PRO A 144 7.97 -0.66 -2.89
CA PRO A 144 9.06 0.02 -2.19
C PRO A 144 9.36 -0.56 -0.80
N VAL A 145 10.56 -0.27 -0.29
CA VAL A 145 10.95 -0.47 1.12
C VAL A 145 11.63 0.80 1.61
N VAL A 146 11.35 1.20 2.84
CA VAL A 146 12.01 2.32 3.51
C VAL A 146 12.75 1.82 4.75
N VAL A 147 13.97 2.32 4.98
CA VAL A 147 14.72 2.14 6.22
C VAL A 147 15.03 3.50 6.82
N ASP A 148 14.53 3.74 8.03
CA ASP A 148 14.65 5.03 8.72
C ASP A 148 15.18 4.78 10.13
N GLY A 149 16.46 5.09 10.36
CA GLY A 149 17.13 4.83 11.64
C GLY A 149 17.10 3.35 12.05
N GLY A 150 17.13 2.43 11.09
CA GLY A 150 17.03 0.97 11.32
C GLY A 150 15.59 0.43 11.39
N PHE A 151 14.57 1.30 11.39
CA PHE A 151 13.18 0.88 11.25
C PHE A 151 12.87 0.58 9.78
N VAL A 152 12.60 -0.69 9.47
CA VAL A 152 12.25 -1.14 8.12
C VAL A 152 10.74 -1.15 7.96
N LEU A 153 10.23 -0.45 6.94
CA LEU A 153 8.80 -0.38 6.63
C LEU A 153 8.53 -0.73 5.16
N THR A 154 7.48 -1.52 4.95
CA THR A 154 6.97 -1.93 3.64
C THR A 154 5.53 -1.41 3.47
N GLU A 155 4.95 -1.67 2.30
CA GLU A 155 3.62 -1.18 1.87
C GLU A 155 3.56 0.34 1.69
N SER A 156 3.34 0.78 0.43
CA SER A 156 3.42 2.20 0.09
C SER A 156 2.41 3.08 0.83
N ASP A 157 1.20 2.58 1.11
CA ASP A 157 0.22 3.34 1.90
C ASP A 157 0.76 3.65 3.30
N ALA A 158 1.30 2.64 3.98
CA ALA A 158 1.90 2.77 5.30
C ALA A 158 3.15 3.67 5.27
N ILE A 159 4.03 3.49 4.27
CA ILE A 159 5.25 4.30 4.11
C ILE A 159 4.89 5.77 3.92
N LEU A 160 3.98 6.10 3.00
CA LEU A 160 3.59 7.49 2.71
C LEU A 160 3.03 8.16 3.99
N LYS A 161 2.09 7.50 4.67
CA LYS A 161 1.49 8.01 5.92
C LYS A 161 2.52 8.15 7.04
N TYR A 162 3.45 7.21 7.17
CA TYR A 162 4.54 7.27 8.15
C TYR A 162 5.45 8.47 7.92
N LEU A 163 5.95 8.64 6.68
CA LEU A 163 6.85 9.74 6.34
C LEU A 163 6.17 11.09 6.54
N VAL A 164 4.92 11.23 6.08
CA VAL A 164 4.13 12.45 6.27
C VAL A 164 3.97 12.78 7.75
N THR A 165 3.65 11.77 8.58
CA THR A 165 3.42 11.96 10.01
C THR A 165 4.71 12.25 10.78
N LYS A 166 5.83 11.60 10.42
CA LYS A 166 7.10 11.70 11.14
C LYS A 166 7.87 12.98 10.84
N TYR A 167 7.89 13.42 9.59
CA TYR A 167 8.72 14.53 9.12
C TYR A 167 8.00 15.87 9.06
N ASP A 168 6.81 15.98 9.69
CA ASP A 168 5.99 17.19 9.77
C ASP A 168 5.81 17.92 8.42
N VAL A 169 5.59 17.14 7.36
CA VAL A 169 5.28 17.69 6.04
C VAL A 169 3.86 18.32 6.06
N PRO A 170 3.51 19.18 5.09
CA PRO A 170 2.23 19.88 5.09
C PRO A 170 1.01 18.96 5.32
N GLU A 171 0.12 19.38 6.21
CA GLU A 171 -0.99 18.55 6.71
C GLU A 171 -1.96 18.08 5.62
N HIS A 172 -2.04 18.78 4.48
CA HIS A 172 -2.90 18.37 3.37
C HIS A 172 -2.58 16.96 2.86
N TRP A 173 -1.30 16.53 2.90
CA TRP A 173 -0.91 15.19 2.43
C TRP A 173 -1.62 14.07 3.18
N TYR A 174 -1.79 14.22 4.50
CA TYR A 174 -2.50 13.29 5.37
C TYR A 174 -3.11 14.04 6.56
N PRO A 175 -4.35 14.54 6.43
CA PRO A 175 -4.98 15.43 7.41
C PRO A 175 -5.05 14.82 8.82
N ARG A 176 -4.98 15.65 9.88
CA ARG A 176 -5.15 15.19 11.28
C ARG A 176 -6.63 15.18 11.68
N GLN A 177 -7.45 16.02 11.06
CA GLN A 177 -8.89 16.07 11.28
C GLN A 177 -9.52 14.70 10.95
N PRO A 178 -10.31 14.08 11.87
CA PRO A 178 -10.69 12.68 11.75
C PRO A 178 -11.46 12.32 10.47
N GLU A 179 -12.43 13.13 10.05
CA GLU A 179 -13.27 12.85 8.89
C GLU A 179 -12.49 12.99 7.57
N ARG A 180 -11.63 14.00 7.46
CA ARG A 180 -10.73 14.20 6.31
C ARG A 180 -9.73 13.06 6.21
N ARG A 181 -9.14 12.65 7.34
CA ARG A 181 -8.26 11.48 7.43
C ARG A 181 -8.98 10.22 6.99
N ALA A 182 -10.20 10.00 7.49
CA ALA A 182 -11.01 8.83 7.15
C ALA A 182 -11.31 8.75 5.65
N ARG A 183 -11.45 9.87 4.93
CA ARG A 183 -11.59 9.87 3.46
C ARG A 183 -10.33 9.41 2.74
N VAL A 184 -9.16 9.81 3.22
CA VAL A 184 -7.88 9.29 2.70
C VAL A 184 -7.78 7.79 2.97
N ASP A 185 -8.05 7.36 4.20
CA ASP A 185 -7.99 5.94 4.58
C ASP A 185 -9.02 5.08 3.83
N GLU A 186 -10.23 5.59 3.59
CA GLU A 186 -11.27 4.92 2.81
C GLU A 186 -10.79 4.65 1.38
N TYR A 187 -10.22 5.66 0.72
CA TYR A 187 -9.65 5.47 -0.61
C TYR A 187 -8.45 4.53 -0.58
N THR A 188 -7.49 4.71 0.34
CA THR A 188 -6.30 3.87 0.34
C THR A 188 -6.60 2.43 0.76
N ALA A 189 -7.65 2.16 1.54
CA ALA A 189 -8.13 0.79 1.73
C ALA A 189 -8.74 0.24 0.43
N TRP A 190 -9.61 1.00 -0.23
CA TRP A 190 -10.32 0.57 -1.43
C TRP A 190 -9.40 0.33 -2.64
N HIS A 191 -8.39 1.20 -2.86
CA HIS A 191 -7.56 1.15 -4.05
C HIS A 191 -6.75 -0.15 -4.19
N HIS A 192 -6.39 -0.81 -3.07
CA HIS A 192 -5.62 -2.05 -3.04
C HIS A 192 -6.31 -3.22 -3.75
N SER A 193 -7.64 -3.22 -3.79
CA SER A 193 -8.45 -4.24 -4.47
C SER A 193 -9.11 -3.75 -5.76
N ASN A 194 -8.91 -2.48 -6.13
CA ASN A 194 -9.57 -1.85 -7.26
C ASN A 194 -8.55 -1.18 -8.19
N THR A 195 -8.30 0.13 -8.04
CA THR A 195 -7.43 0.93 -8.93
C THR A 195 -6.09 0.25 -9.22
N ARG A 196 -5.41 -0.24 -8.18
CA ARG A 196 -4.10 -0.87 -8.31
C ARG A 196 -4.14 -2.15 -9.17
N PRO A 197 -4.84 -3.22 -8.76
CA PRO A 197 -4.81 -4.47 -9.52
C PRO A 197 -5.42 -4.32 -10.92
N HIS A 198 -6.44 -3.47 -11.11
CA HIS A 198 -7.06 -3.30 -12.43
C HIS A 198 -6.14 -2.58 -13.41
N SER A 199 -5.49 -1.48 -13.01
CA SER A 199 -4.49 -0.82 -13.85
C SER A 199 -3.25 -1.69 -14.09
N ALA A 200 -2.77 -2.40 -13.06
CA ALA A 200 -1.64 -3.31 -13.19
C ALA A 200 -1.94 -4.45 -14.18
N LYS A 201 -3.16 -5.00 -14.17
CA LYS A 201 -3.57 -6.09 -15.06
C LYS A 201 -3.54 -5.69 -16.53
N VAL A 202 -4.01 -4.49 -16.87
CA VAL A 202 -3.91 -3.96 -18.24
C VAL A 202 -2.45 -3.88 -18.66
N PHE A 203 -1.57 -3.30 -17.84
CA PHE A 203 -0.14 -3.23 -18.14
C PHE A 203 0.52 -4.61 -18.23
N ILE A 204 0.14 -5.57 -17.39
CA ILE A 204 0.67 -6.94 -17.46
C ILE A 204 0.32 -7.58 -18.81
N LEU A 205 -0.95 -7.49 -19.23
CA LEU A 205 -1.46 -8.11 -20.45
C LEU A 205 -0.93 -7.43 -21.72
N GLU A 206 -0.83 -6.11 -21.73
CA GLU A 206 -0.36 -5.36 -22.89
C GLU A 206 1.16 -5.32 -22.98
N VAL A 207 1.85 -5.21 -21.84
CA VAL A 207 3.29 -4.91 -21.80
C VAL A 207 4.11 -6.10 -21.33
N LEU A 208 3.90 -6.55 -20.08
CA LEU A 208 4.83 -7.49 -19.46
C LEU A 208 4.79 -8.88 -20.09
N LEU A 209 3.60 -9.48 -20.25
CA LEU A 209 3.47 -10.83 -20.81
C LEU A 209 3.99 -10.89 -22.26
N PRO A 210 3.58 -10.00 -23.19
CA PRO A 210 4.12 -10.02 -24.55
C PRO A 210 5.63 -9.79 -24.61
N SER A 211 6.19 -8.94 -23.72
CA SER A 211 7.63 -8.70 -23.70
C SER A 211 8.43 -9.90 -23.18
N GLN A 212 7.83 -10.74 -22.33
CA GLN A 212 8.49 -11.92 -21.75
C GLN A 212 8.32 -13.17 -22.62
N SER A 213 7.13 -13.41 -23.17
CA SER A 213 6.83 -14.60 -23.95
C SER A 213 7.03 -14.41 -25.46
N GLY A 214 7.13 -13.18 -25.95
CA GLY A 214 7.11 -12.86 -27.39
C GLY A 214 5.75 -13.10 -28.06
N SER A 215 4.72 -13.47 -27.29
CA SER A 215 3.38 -13.76 -27.80
C SER A 215 2.59 -12.47 -28.06
N PRO A 216 1.58 -12.50 -28.96
CA PRO A 216 0.67 -11.38 -29.12
C PRO A 216 -0.14 -11.13 -27.84
N VAL A 217 -0.75 -9.96 -27.77
CA VAL A 217 -1.65 -9.58 -26.67
C VAL A 217 -2.89 -10.47 -26.67
N ASP A 218 -3.24 -11.03 -25.52
CA ASP A 218 -4.49 -11.77 -25.33
C ASP A 218 -5.68 -10.80 -25.30
N ALA A 219 -6.35 -10.65 -26.46
CA ALA A 219 -7.45 -9.72 -26.63
C ALA A 219 -8.66 -10.02 -25.73
N VAL A 220 -8.91 -11.29 -25.41
CA VAL A 220 -10.07 -11.69 -24.59
C VAL A 220 -9.84 -11.30 -23.13
N HIS A 221 -8.67 -11.62 -22.58
CA HIS A 221 -8.33 -11.24 -21.22
C HIS A 221 -8.12 -9.73 -21.08
N LEU A 222 -7.58 -9.06 -22.10
CA LEU A 222 -7.42 -7.61 -22.13
C LEU A 222 -8.78 -6.91 -22.12
N THR A 223 -9.72 -7.30 -22.98
CA THR A 223 -11.07 -6.71 -23.01
C THR A 223 -11.74 -6.80 -21.63
N ARG A 224 -11.61 -7.95 -20.95
CA ARG A 224 -12.14 -8.13 -19.59
C ARG A 224 -11.43 -7.23 -18.57
N ALA A 225 -10.11 -7.11 -18.65
CA ALA A 225 -9.34 -6.24 -17.75
C ALA A 225 -9.70 -4.76 -17.94
N LEU A 226 -9.92 -4.34 -19.19
CA LEU A 226 -10.35 -2.99 -19.52
C LEU A 226 -11.76 -2.70 -18.97
N ALA A 227 -12.72 -3.61 -19.12
CA ALA A 227 -14.04 -3.45 -18.51
C ALA A 227 -13.99 -3.31 -16.98
N GLN A 228 -13.16 -4.12 -16.30
CA GLN A 228 -12.95 -4.02 -14.86
C GLN A 228 -12.32 -2.68 -14.44
N LEU A 229 -11.38 -2.17 -15.25
CA LEU A 229 -10.78 -0.86 -15.03
C LEU A 229 -11.80 0.25 -15.29
N ASP A 230 -12.64 0.14 -16.31
CA ASP A 230 -13.69 1.11 -16.62
C ASP A 230 -14.70 1.23 -15.46
N ASP A 231 -15.18 0.10 -14.94
CA ASP A 231 -16.00 0.01 -13.72
C ASP A 231 -15.34 0.66 -12.49
N THR A 232 -14.01 0.67 -12.46
CA THR A 232 -13.22 1.26 -11.37
C THR A 232 -13.08 2.76 -11.53
N LEU A 233 -12.91 3.23 -12.77
CA LEU A 233 -12.89 4.65 -13.10
C LEU A 233 -14.25 5.29 -12.83
N ASP A 234 -15.35 4.58 -13.11
CA ASP A 234 -16.70 5.02 -12.74
C ASP A 234 -16.87 5.21 -11.24
N LYS A 235 -16.37 4.26 -10.43
CA LYS A 235 -16.38 4.37 -8.96
C LYS A 235 -15.45 5.47 -8.47
N LEU A 236 -14.29 5.62 -9.09
CA LEU A 236 -13.34 6.69 -8.76
C LEU A 236 -13.99 8.06 -8.95
N GLU A 237 -14.67 8.26 -10.08
CA GLU A 237 -15.35 9.50 -10.42
C GLU A 237 -16.57 9.74 -9.52
N SER A 238 -17.45 8.75 -9.38
CA SER A 238 -18.74 8.90 -8.68
C SER A 238 -18.66 8.86 -7.15
N MET A 239 -17.72 8.11 -6.56
CA MET A 239 -17.62 7.94 -5.10
C MET A 239 -16.59 8.88 -4.47
N PHE A 240 -15.40 8.99 -5.10
CA PHE A 240 -14.27 9.71 -4.51
C PHE A 240 -14.21 11.14 -5.04
N LEU A 241 -13.95 11.33 -6.35
CA LEU A 241 -13.74 12.65 -6.94
C LEU A 241 -15.00 13.54 -6.91
N ARG A 242 -16.16 13.01 -7.27
CA ARG A 242 -17.48 13.67 -7.23
C ARG A 242 -17.53 15.04 -7.89
N ARG A 243 -17.48 16.13 -7.12
CA ARG A 243 -17.40 17.52 -7.63
C ARG A 243 -16.22 18.27 -6.99
N GLN A 244 -15.30 17.53 -6.38
CA GLN A 244 -14.15 18.05 -5.67
C GLN A 244 -12.94 18.16 -6.61
N PRO A 245 -11.95 19.02 -6.28
CA PRO A 245 -10.74 19.12 -7.09
C PRO A 245 -9.86 17.86 -6.96
N PHE A 246 -9.80 17.24 -5.78
CA PHE A 246 -9.01 16.04 -5.49
C PHE A 246 -9.89 14.91 -4.90
N LEU A 247 -9.35 13.70 -4.78
CA LEU A 247 -10.12 12.51 -4.40
C LEU A 247 -10.70 12.57 -2.98
N CYS A 248 -10.05 13.31 -2.09
CA CYS A 248 -10.38 13.34 -0.66
C CYS A 248 -10.73 14.75 -0.15
N GLY A 249 -10.95 15.71 -1.05
CA GLY A 249 -11.34 17.07 -0.69
C GLY A 249 -10.73 18.15 -1.58
N ASP A 250 -10.44 19.28 -0.97
CA ASP A 250 -10.03 20.51 -1.65
C ASP A 250 -8.53 20.57 -2.00
N ASP A 251 -7.70 19.78 -1.30
CA ASP A 251 -6.25 19.71 -1.48
C ASP A 251 -5.81 18.30 -1.90
N ILE A 252 -4.65 18.22 -2.55
CA ILE A 252 -3.98 16.96 -2.88
C ILE A 252 -3.63 16.17 -1.63
N THR A 253 -3.76 14.86 -1.68
CA THR A 253 -3.39 13.95 -0.58
C THR A 253 -2.57 12.76 -1.08
N VAL A 254 -2.08 11.92 -0.17
CA VAL A 254 -1.44 10.65 -0.53
C VAL A 254 -2.36 9.72 -1.35
N ALA A 255 -3.68 9.86 -1.21
CA ALA A 255 -4.65 9.13 -2.03
C ALA A 255 -4.51 9.46 -3.51
N ASP A 256 -4.38 10.75 -3.84
CA ASP A 256 -4.22 11.22 -5.22
C ASP A 256 -2.90 10.72 -5.83
N LEU A 257 -1.81 10.71 -5.07
CA LEU A 257 -0.51 10.19 -5.53
C LEU A 257 -0.58 8.71 -5.88
N LEU A 258 -1.17 7.90 -5.00
CA LEU A 258 -1.37 6.48 -5.24
C LEU A 258 -2.27 6.27 -6.47
N ALA A 259 -3.42 6.95 -6.52
CA ALA A 259 -4.36 6.87 -7.63
C ALA A 259 -3.70 7.18 -8.98
N ILE A 260 -3.03 8.33 -9.08
CA ILE A 260 -2.51 8.78 -10.37
C ILE A 260 -1.37 7.86 -10.84
N CYS A 261 -0.51 7.41 -9.93
CA CYS A 261 0.58 6.49 -10.30
C CYS A 261 0.04 5.14 -10.77
N GLU A 262 -1.06 4.64 -10.19
CA GLU A 262 -1.73 3.44 -10.69
C GLU A 262 -2.33 3.66 -12.08
N LEU A 263 -3.06 4.77 -12.28
CA LEU A 263 -3.72 5.10 -13.55
C LEU A 263 -2.77 5.49 -14.68
N MET A 264 -1.56 5.92 -14.36
CA MET A 264 -0.52 6.13 -15.36
C MET A 264 0.05 4.82 -15.87
N GLN A 265 -0.03 3.70 -15.14
CA GLN A 265 0.63 2.44 -15.53
C GLN A 265 0.26 1.95 -16.95
N PRO A 266 -1.01 1.95 -17.40
CA PRO A 266 -1.38 1.58 -18.78
C PRO A 266 -0.73 2.45 -19.87
N VAL A 267 -0.27 3.67 -19.55
CA VAL A 267 0.45 4.54 -20.51
C VAL A 267 1.74 3.87 -20.99
N GLY A 268 2.35 2.99 -20.20
CA GLY A 268 3.48 2.17 -20.63
C GLY A 268 3.15 1.25 -21.81
N GLY A 269 1.89 0.88 -21.99
CA GLY A 269 1.36 0.17 -23.17
C GLY A 269 0.89 1.09 -24.30
N GLY A 270 0.96 2.41 -24.11
CA GLY A 270 0.44 3.41 -25.03
C GLY A 270 -1.02 3.79 -24.81
N ARG A 271 -1.64 3.32 -23.74
CA ARG A 271 -3.06 3.55 -23.45
C ARG A 271 -3.25 4.65 -22.40
N ASP A 272 -3.91 5.74 -22.79
CA ASP A 272 -4.43 6.72 -21.83
C ASP A 272 -5.86 6.33 -21.44
N VAL A 273 -6.00 5.72 -20.25
CA VAL A 273 -7.30 5.24 -19.75
C VAL A 273 -8.24 6.36 -19.31
N LEU A 274 -7.76 7.60 -19.28
CA LEU A 274 -8.56 8.77 -18.93
C LEU A 274 -9.00 9.57 -20.16
N GLN A 275 -8.64 9.16 -21.38
CA GLN A 275 -8.86 9.94 -22.61
C GLN A 275 -10.33 10.39 -22.81
N ASP A 276 -11.29 9.55 -22.42
CA ASP A 276 -12.74 9.79 -22.60
C ASP A 276 -13.42 10.25 -21.30
N ARG A 277 -12.64 10.62 -20.27
CA ARG A 277 -13.13 10.95 -18.92
C ARG A 277 -12.71 12.37 -18.53
N PRO A 278 -13.43 13.40 -19.00
CA PRO A 278 -12.99 14.80 -18.87
C PRO A 278 -12.85 15.27 -17.41
N GLN A 279 -13.61 14.69 -16.48
CA GLN A 279 -13.46 15.01 -15.07
C GLN A 279 -12.17 14.45 -14.48
N LEU A 280 -11.85 13.19 -14.77
CA LEU A 280 -10.59 12.57 -14.36
C LEU A 280 -9.38 13.21 -15.06
N GLN A 281 -9.51 13.67 -16.30
CA GLN A 281 -8.46 14.43 -16.97
C GLN A 281 -8.15 15.73 -16.25
N ARG A 282 -9.19 16.51 -15.88
CA ARG A 282 -9.01 17.73 -15.09
C ARG A 282 -8.40 17.45 -13.72
N TRP A 283 -8.79 16.35 -13.08
CA TRP A 283 -8.15 15.89 -11.84
C TRP A 283 -6.67 15.55 -12.06
N ARG A 284 -6.32 14.77 -13.09
CA ARG A 284 -4.91 14.50 -13.46
C ARG A 284 -4.13 15.80 -13.64
N SER A 285 -4.67 16.76 -14.38
CA SER A 285 -4.00 18.05 -14.60
C SER A 285 -3.76 18.80 -13.28
N ARG A 286 -4.72 18.80 -12.36
CA ARG A 286 -4.53 19.41 -11.03
C ARG A 286 -3.46 18.68 -10.21
N VAL A 287 -3.44 17.36 -10.24
CA VAL A 287 -2.41 16.56 -9.57
C VAL A 287 -1.03 16.84 -10.16
N GLN A 288 -0.91 16.89 -11.49
CA GLN A 288 0.34 17.26 -12.19
C GLN A 288 0.81 18.65 -11.78
N SER A 289 -0.08 19.65 -11.78
CA SER A 289 0.26 21.00 -11.35
C SER A 289 0.68 21.08 -9.88
N ALA A 290 0.05 20.30 -9.00
CA ALA A 290 0.35 20.31 -7.57
C ALA A 290 1.72 19.72 -7.23
N VAL A 291 2.23 18.77 -8.03
CA VAL A 291 3.52 18.09 -7.79
C VAL A 291 4.65 18.55 -8.72
N GLY A 292 4.32 19.34 -9.74
CA GLY A 292 5.29 19.90 -10.70
C GLY A 292 6.16 18.83 -11.37
N ASP A 293 7.45 19.15 -11.50
CA ASP A 293 8.45 18.31 -12.20
C ASP A 293 8.60 16.90 -11.61
N ALA A 294 8.24 16.71 -10.34
CA ALA A 294 8.24 15.40 -9.70
C ALA A 294 7.36 14.39 -10.45
N PHE A 295 6.28 14.86 -11.10
CA PHE A 295 5.41 14.02 -11.91
C PHE A 295 6.16 13.38 -13.08
N GLU A 296 6.86 14.19 -13.88
CA GLU A 296 7.55 13.73 -15.08
C GLU A 296 8.77 12.87 -14.73
N LEU A 297 9.52 13.27 -13.69
CA LEU A 297 10.65 12.49 -13.18
C LEU A 297 10.23 11.08 -12.76
N ALA A 298 9.13 10.96 -11.99
CA ALA A 298 8.65 9.67 -11.54
C ALA A 298 8.20 8.76 -12.71
N HIS A 299 7.64 9.32 -13.78
CA HIS A 299 7.11 8.55 -14.92
C HIS A 299 8.11 8.32 -16.06
N THR A 300 9.34 8.83 -15.97
CA THR A 300 10.35 8.75 -17.04
C THR A 300 10.60 7.31 -17.52
N ILE A 301 10.76 6.34 -16.60
CA ILE A 301 10.98 4.93 -16.96
C ILE A 301 9.76 4.34 -17.67
N LEU A 302 8.56 4.74 -17.26
CA LEU A 302 7.31 4.28 -17.87
C LEU A 302 7.15 4.82 -19.29
N TYR A 303 7.47 6.10 -19.52
CA TYR A 303 7.49 6.69 -20.86
C TYR A 303 8.51 6.03 -21.77
N ALA A 304 9.70 5.72 -21.27
CA ALA A 304 10.69 4.97 -22.04
C ALA A 304 10.18 3.58 -22.45
N VAL A 305 9.37 2.91 -21.61
CA VAL A 305 8.71 1.64 -21.97
C VAL A 305 7.68 1.84 -23.08
N ARG A 306 6.83 2.87 -22.97
CA ARG A 306 5.85 3.24 -24.00
C ARG A 306 6.53 3.49 -25.35
N ASP A 307 7.56 4.32 -25.36
CA ASP A 307 8.19 4.80 -26.60
C ASP A 307 8.93 3.66 -27.31
N ARG A 308 9.59 2.76 -26.55
CA ARG A 308 10.18 1.53 -27.10
C ARG A 308 9.15 0.58 -27.70
N ARG A 309 7.94 0.51 -27.16
CA ARG A 309 6.87 -0.32 -27.76
C ARG A 309 6.33 0.32 -29.04
N LYS A 310 6.09 1.63 -29.03
CA LYS A 310 5.66 2.37 -30.24
C LYS A 310 6.63 2.18 -31.40
N ALA A 311 7.94 2.14 -31.12
CA ALA A 311 8.96 1.91 -32.15
C ALA A 311 9.01 0.46 -32.70
N LYS A 312 8.32 -0.50 -32.07
CA LYS A 312 8.28 -1.91 -32.49
C LYS A 312 6.99 -2.30 -33.21
N LEU A 313 5.97 -1.43 -33.17
CA LEU A 313 4.70 -1.57 -33.88
C LEU A 313 4.82 -0.91 -35.25
#